data_AF-A0A242CR28-F1
#
_entry.id   AF-A0A242CR28-F1
#
_cell.length_a   1.000
_cell.length_b   1.000
_cell.length_c   1.000
_cell.angle_alpha   90.00
_cell.angle_beta   90.00
_cell.angle_gamma   90.00
#
_symmetry.space_group_name_H-M   'P 1'
#
loop_
_entity.id
_entity.type
_entity.pdbx_description
1 polymer ?
#
loop_
_entity_poly.entity_id
_entity_poly.type
_entity_poly.pdbx_seq_one_letter_code
_entity_poly.pdbx_strand_id
1 'polypeptide(L)'
;MRVLVSCANGSGTSLMMMRSVEKALKSEGITITSIHHCAISEGKSTAKNYDVVFTPMNFVNMFDKAKEKGVTVIGVRNVMSPKEIIERVREAGLSKE
;
A
#
# COMPACT_ATOMS: atom_id res chain seq x y z
N MET A 1 10.02 7.20 1.15
CA MET A 1 8.68 6.87 0.62
C MET A 1 7.67 6.78 1.75
N ARG A 2 6.60 7.57 1.68
CA ARG A 2 5.45 7.53 2.60
C ARG A 2 4.44 6.52 2.10
N VAL A 3 4.19 5.50 2.91
CA VAL A 3 3.36 4.35 2.57
C VAL A 3 2.10 4.37 3.41
N LEU A 4 0.94 4.31 2.78
CA LEU A 4 -0.34 4.08 3.45
C LEU A 4 -0.79 2.65 3.21
N VAL A 5 -1.21 1.96 4.26
CA VAL A 5 -1.83 0.64 4.18
C VAL A 5 -3.24 0.75 4.69
N SER A 6 -4.21 0.40 3.84
CA SER A 6 -5.61 0.54 4.20
C SER A 6 -6.36 -0.75 3.93
N CYS A 7 -6.99 -1.30 4.97
CA CYS A 7 -7.69 -2.58 4.89
C CYS A 7 -9.09 -2.45 5.50
N ALA A 8 -10.05 -3.19 4.95
CA ALA A 8 -11.42 -3.22 5.48
C ALA A 8 -11.56 -4.07 6.75
N ASN A 9 -10.62 -4.99 7.01
CA ASN A 9 -10.78 -6.07 7.99
C ASN A 9 -10.15 -5.75 9.37
N GLY A 10 -10.31 -4.51 9.85
CA GLY A 10 -9.89 -4.10 11.19
C GLY A 10 -8.38 -4.00 11.44
N SER A 11 -8.02 -3.58 12.67
CA SER A 11 -6.65 -3.21 13.05
C SER A 11 -5.65 -4.36 12.88
N GLY A 12 -6.04 -5.61 13.16
CA GLY A 12 -5.15 -6.78 13.07
C GLY A 12 -4.71 -7.11 11.65
N THR A 13 -5.63 -7.11 10.69
CA THR A 13 -5.31 -7.42 9.29
C THR A 13 -4.51 -6.29 8.63
N SER A 14 -4.81 -5.03 8.99
CA SER A 14 -4.02 -3.88 8.52
C SER A 14 -2.58 -3.90 9.02
N LEU A 15 -2.33 -4.35 10.26
CA LEU A 15 -0.98 -4.48 10.81
C LEU A 15 -0.18 -5.58 10.12
N MET A 16 -0.81 -6.72 9.82
CA MET A 16 -0.13 -7.81 9.08
C MET A 16 0.24 -7.37 7.67
N MET A 17 -0.66 -6.70 6.97
CA MET A 17 -0.39 -6.15 5.63
C MET A 17 0.75 -5.14 5.67
N MET A 18 0.76 -4.25 6.68
CA MET A 18 1.84 -3.30 6.90
C MET A 18 3.21 -3.97 7.03
N ARG A 19 3.31 -5.03 7.84
CA ARG A 19 4.57 -5.78 8.00
C ARG A 19 5.02 -6.46 6.71
N SER A 20 4.10 -7.06 5.96
CA SER A 20 4.41 -7.70 4.68
C SER A 20 4.89 -6.69 3.65
N VAL A 21 4.22 -5.53 3.56
CA VAL A 21 4.59 -4.41 2.68
C VAL A 21 5.95 -3.85 3.08
N GLU A 22 6.18 -3.61 4.37
CA GLU A 22 7.46 -3.11 4.86
C GLU A 22 8.62 -4.05 4.48
N LYS A 23 8.43 -5.35 4.68
CA LYS A 23 9.44 -6.37 4.34
C LYS A 23 9.69 -6.46 2.84
N ALA A 24 8.63 -6.42 2.02
CA ALA A 24 8.72 -6.44 0.56
C ALA A 24 9.49 -5.23 0.03
N LEU A 25 9.08 -4.02 0.43
CA LEU A 25 9.73 -2.78 0.02
C LEU A 25 11.20 -2.72 0.45
N LYS A 26 11.52 -3.13 1.69
CA LYS A 26 12.91 -3.24 2.16
C LYS A 26 13.73 -4.24 1.34
N SER A 27 13.13 -5.38 0.95
CA SER A 27 13.79 -6.39 0.11
C SER A 27 14.09 -5.89 -1.30
N GLU A 28 13.31 -4.94 -1.80
CA GLU A 28 13.52 -4.27 -3.10
C GLU A 28 14.43 -3.03 -3.00
N GLY A 29 15.05 -2.78 -1.83
CA GLY A 29 15.92 -1.62 -1.62
C GLY A 29 15.18 -0.29 -1.48
N ILE A 30 13.85 -0.30 -1.33
CA ILE A 30 13.03 0.91 -1.22
C ILE A 30 13.08 1.45 0.21
N THR A 31 13.56 2.69 0.37
CA THR A 31 13.61 3.35 1.67
C THR A 31 12.24 3.91 2.07
N ILE A 32 11.64 3.28 3.08
CA ILE A 32 10.40 3.73 3.70
C ILE A 32 10.73 4.83 4.71
N THR A 33 10.13 6.01 4.53
CA THR A 33 10.31 7.15 5.44
C THR A 33 9.21 7.20 6.49
N SER A 34 8.01 6.72 6.14
CA SER A 34 6.90 6.58 7.06
C SER A 34 5.94 5.54 6.50
N ILE A 35 5.41 4.69 7.37
CA ILE A 35 4.38 3.72 7.02
C ILE A 35 3.25 3.82 8.02
N HIS A 36 2.04 4.02 7.53
CA HIS A 36 0.85 4.18 8.35
C HIS A 36 -0.20 3.17 7.92
N HIS A 37 -0.88 2.55 8.88
CA HIS A 37 -1.99 1.64 8.62
C HIS A 37 -3.28 2.23 9.20
N CYS A 38 -4.36 2.22 8.42
CA CYS A 38 -5.65 2.78 8.84
C CYS A 38 -6.82 2.01 8.20
N ALA A 39 -8.05 2.35 8.61
CA ALA A 39 -9.25 1.86 7.96
C ALA A 39 -9.45 2.50 6.58
N ILE A 40 -10.19 1.83 5.68
CA ILE A 40 -10.52 2.33 4.34
C ILE A 40 -11.18 3.72 4.39
N SER A 41 -12.06 3.96 5.36
CA SER A 41 -12.73 5.25 5.57
C SER A 41 -11.74 6.40 5.80
N GLU A 42 -10.77 6.19 6.68
CA GLU A 42 -9.72 7.17 6.98
C GLU A 42 -8.76 7.33 5.80
N GLY A 43 -8.34 6.21 5.21
CA GLY A 43 -7.40 6.17 4.11
C GLY A 43 -7.85 6.98 2.90
N LYS A 44 -9.15 6.98 2.56
CA LYS A 44 -9.66 7.78 1.42
C LYS A 44 -9.34 9.27 1.52
N SER A 45 -9.34 9.82 2.75
CA SER A 45 -9.11 11.24 2.99
C SER A 45 -7.63 11.57 3.13
N THR A 46 -6.84 10.64 3.67
CA THR A 46 -5.41 10.83 3.97
C THR A 46 -4.47 10.37 2.86
N ALA A 47 -4.92 9.47 1.97
CA ALA A 47 -4.14 8.88 0.87
C ALA A 47 -3.39 9.91 0.01
N LYS A 48 -4.00 11.07 -0.23
CA LYS A 48 -3.39 12.20 -0.96
C LYS A 48 -2.08 12.73 -0.37
N ASN A 49 -1.76 12.40 0.89
CA ASN A 49 -0.55 12.84 1.58
C ASN A 49 0.59 11.80 1.53
N TYR A 50 0.35 10.66 0.89
CA TYR A 50 1.29 9.54 0.77
C TYR A 50 1.73 9.36 -0.68
N ASP A 51 2.88 8.72 -0.88
CA ASP A 51 3.42 8.42 -2.21
C ASP A 51 2.74 7.17 -2.78
N VAL A 52 2.48 6.19 -1.92
CA VAL A 52 1.89 4.91 -2.29
C VAL A 52 0.84 4.45 -1.28
N VAL A 53 -0.23 3.84 -1.78
CA VAL A 53 -1.32 3.24 -0.99
C VAL A 53 -1.44 1.77 -1.33
N PHE A 54 -1.35 0.91 -0.32
CA PHE A 54 -1.65 -0.51 -0.44
C PHE A 54 -3.04 -0.79 0.12
N THR A 55 -3.87 -1.46 -0.67
CA THR A 55 -5.22 -1.84 -0.28
C THR A 55 -5.60 -3.19 -0.90
N PRO A 56 -6.57 -3.93 -0.35
CA PRO A 56 -7.06 -5.11 -1.03
C PRO A 56 -7.63 -4.75 -2.41
N MET A 57 -7.48 -5.64 -3.39
CA MET A 57 -7.84 -5.40 -4.80
C MET A 57 -9.29 -4.90 -4.96
N ASN A 58 -10.21 -5.39 -4.12
CA ASN A 58 -11.62 -5.00 -4.09
C ASN A 58 -11.86 -3.53 -3.73
N PHE A 59 -10.90 -2.86 -3.08
CA PHE A 59 -11.03 -1.48 -2.60
C PHE A 59 -10.15 -0.50 -3.37
N VAL A 60 -9.42 -0.92 -4.40
CA VAL A 60 -8.55 -0.02 -5.19
C VAL A 60 -9.34 1.17 -5.75
N ASN A 61 -10.56 0.92 -6.24
CA ASN A 61 -11.45 1.94 -6.80
C ASN A 61 -11.85 3.01 -5.76
N MET A 62 -11.74 2.72 -4.45
CA MET A 62 -12.03 3.71 -3.40
C MET A 62 -10.96 4.81 -3.32
N PHE A 63 -9.77 4.55 -3.87
CA PHE A 63 -8.64 5.47 -3.87
C PHE A 63 -8.38 6.10 -5.24
N ASP A 64 -9.34 6.04 -6.16
CA ASP A 64 -9.20 6.62 -7.50
C ASP A 64 -8.87 8.12 -7.45
N LYS A 65 -9.51 8.84 -6.52
CA LYS A 65 -9.19 10.25 -6.23
C LYS A 65 -7.74 10.51 -5.83
N ALA A 66 -7.07 9.52 -5.22
CA ALA A 66 -5.65 9.62 -4.89
C ALA A 66 -4.80 9.36 -6.14
N LYS A 67 -5.19 8.38 -6.98
CA LYS A 67 -4.54 8.14 -8.29
C LYS A 67 -4.59 9.38 -9.18
N GLU A 68 -5.74 10.04 -9.26
CA GLU A 68 -5.90 11.29 -10.02
C GLU A 68 -4.94 12.40 -9.55
N LYS A 69 -4.51 12.36 -8.29
CA LYS A 69 -3.54 13.30 -7.71
C LYS A 69 -2.09 12.85 -7.83
N GLY A 70 -1.82 11.74 -8.51
CA GLY A 70 -0.49 11.18 -8.70
C GLY A 70 -0.03 10.22 -7.61
N VAL A 71 -0.92 9.76 -6.72
CA VAL A 71 -0.59 8.74 -5.72
C VAL A 71 -0.68 7.35 -6.32
N THR A 72 0.37 6.53 -6.13
CA THR A 72 0.38 5.15 -6.63
C THR A 72 -0.50 4.26 -5.75
N VAL A 73 -1.60 3.75 -6.28
CA VAL A 73 -2.49 2.84 -5.52
C VAL A 73 -2.30 1.41 -6.01
N ILE A 74 -1.87 0.55 -5.09
CA ILE A 74 -1.55 -0.85 -5.34
C ILE A 74 -2.60 -1.74 -4.68
N GLY A 75 -3.26 -2.53 -5.53
CA GLY A 75 -4.17 -3.60 -5.10
C GLY A 75 -3.42 -4.88 -4.79
N VAL A 76 -3.70 -5.50 -3.64
CA VAL A 76 -3.16 -6.81 -3.25
C VAL A 76 -4.32 -7.79 -3.09
N ARG A 77 -4.23 -9.00 -3.65
CA ARG A 77 -5.19 -10.09 -3.38
C ARG A 77 -4.86 -10.76 -2.07
N ASN A 78 -3.60 -11.16 -1.88
CA ASN A 78 -3.15 -11.81 -0.65
C ASN A 78 -2.20 -10.91 0.16
N VAL A 79 -2.75 -10.23 1.17
CA VAL A 79 -2.01 -9.31 2.06
C VAL A 79 -0.90 -9.96 2.89
N MET A 80 -0.90 -11.30 2.98
CA MET A 80 0.12 -12.08 3.67
C MET A 80 1.22 -12.58 2.74
N SER A 81 1.07 -12.42 1.41
CA SER A 81 2.06 -12.88 0.44
C SER A 81 3.06 -11.77 0.11
N PRO A 82 4.28 -11.79 0.69
CA PRO A 82 5.30 -10.80 0.34
C PRO A 82 5.70 -10.89 -1.13
N LYS A 83 5.63 -12.08 -1.73
CA LYS A 83 5.91 -12.29 -3.16
C LYS A 83 4.96 -11.47 -4.05
N GLU A 84 3.66 -11.55 -3.80
CA GLU A 84 2.67 -10.80 -4.57
C GLU A 84 2.88 -9.29 -4.40
N ILE A 85 3.22 -8.84 -3.19
CA ILE A 85 3.47 -7.43 -2.92
C ILE A 85 4.69 -6.94 -3.70
N ILE A 86 5.79 -7.72 -3.72
CA ILE A 86 7.00 -7.39 -4.48
C ILE A 86 6.68 -7.28 -5.98
N GLU A 87 5.97 -8.27 -6.54
CA GLU A 87 5.57 -8.24 -7.95
C GLU A 87 4.76 -6.97 -8.26
N ARG A 88 3.80 -6.63 -7.41
CA ARG A 88 2.98 -5.42 -7.58
C ARG A 88 3.76 -4.13 -7.43
N VAL A 89 4.74 -4.09 -6.54
CA VAL A 89 5.66 -2.94 -6.35
C VAL A 89 6.52 -2.75 -7.60
N ARG A 90 7.01 -3.83 -8.21
CA ARG A 90 7.76 -3.80 -9.47
C ARG A 90 6.87 -3.38 -10.64
N GLU A 91 5.67 -3.96 -10.77
CA GLU A 91 4.68 -3.58 -11.78
C GLU A 91 4.28 -2.10 -11.66
N ALA A 92 4.22 -1.56 -10.44
CA ALA A 92 3.95 -0.16 -10.18
C ALA A 92 5.15 0.78 -10.43
N GLY A 93 6.31 0.24 -10.84
CA GLY A 93 7.52 1.01 -11.12
C GLY A 93 8.18 1.61 -9.88
N LEU A 94 7.95 1.05 -8.69
CA LEU A 94 8.50 1.56 -7.44
C LEU A 94 9.88 0.96 -7.10
N SER A 95 10.25 -0.18 -7.67
CA SER A 95 11.60 -0.73 -7.57
C SER A 95 12.54 0.03 -8.49
N LYS A 96 13.68 0.48 -7.96
CA LYS A 96 14.79 0.96 -8.78
C LYS A 96 15.49 -0.25 -9.40
N GLU A 97 15.73 -0.15 -10.70
CA GLU A 97 16.59 -1.05 -11.49
C GLU A 97 17.99 -1.21 -10.89
#